data_AF-K2PWV1-F1
#
_entry.id   AF-K2PWV1-F1
#
_cell.length_a   1.000
_cell.length_b   1.000
_cell.length_c   1.000
_cell.angle_alpha   90.00
_cell.angle_beta   90.00
_cell.angle_gamma   90.00
#
_symmetry.space_group_name_H-M   'P 1'
#
loop_
_entity.id
_entity.type
_entity.pdbx_description
1 polymer ?
#
loop_
_entity_poly.entity_id
_entity_poly.type
_entity_poly.pdbx_seq_one_letter_code
_entity_poly.pdbx_strand_id
1 'polypeptide(L)'
;MISISSQISNLPSLPGVYFFYDNEDHLIYIGKSINIQKRVKQHFGGRDRKSFKLQHFTKKINYEITGSELIALLYESDLIKKHKPIYNRAQRRTLYQYGLYINEVNGYKSLGIQKINQRNEELTTFCSLLEAKEALYRITENYQLCQKINGLYKSSTSCFQYQIKSCNGACIGQEPVELYNQRVDRFISDQYPKITTQLCKLPGRQESEMGIVYIENGVYKGFGYCPIDTPKEQLLDYISYRQDNRDIRRILMRYLVRKPSEFSIK
;
A
#
# COMPACT_ATOMS: atom_id res chain seq x y z
N MET A 1 10.49 -37.68 -4.27
CA MET A 1 10.06 -36.26 -4.26
C MET A 1 8.58 -36.19 -4.60
N ILE A 2 7.79 -35.46 -3.81
CA ILE A 2 6.35 -35.24 -4.10
C ILE A 2 6.24 -34.35 -5.34
N SER A 3 5.37 -34.72 -6.30
CA SER A 3 5.17 -33.94 -7.52
C SER A 3 4.65 -32.54 -7.20
N ILE A 4 4.96 -31.54 -8.03
CA ILE A 4 4.45 -30.17 -7.87
C ILE A 4 2.92 -30.15 -7.80
N SER A 5 2.24 -30.94 -8.64
CA SER A 5 0.78 -31.06 -8.62
C SER A 5 0.26 -31.52 -7.25
N SER A 6 0.90 -32.52 -6.64
CA SER A 6 0.53 -33.00 -5.30
C SER A 6 0.83 -31.96 -4.21
N GLN A 7 1.97 -31.25 -4.29
CA GLN A 7 2.27 -30.14 -3.37
C GLN A 7 1.17 -29.06 -3.42
N ILE A 8 0.74 -28.66 -4.62
CA ILE A 8 -0.30 -27.65 -4.82
C ILE A 8 -1.63 -28.10 -4.22
N SER A 9 -2.03 -29.36 -4.41
CA SER A 9 -3.29 -29.90 -3.87
C SER A 9 -3.32 -29.92 -2.34
N ASN A 10 -2.15 -30.02 -1.69
CA ASN A 10 -2.03 -30.04 -0.23
C ASN A 10 -1.88 -28.64 0.40
N LEU A 11 -1.84 -27.56 -0.40
CA LEU A 11 -1.77 -26.20 0.14
C LEU A 11 -3.09 -25.80 0.83
N PRO A 12 -3.02 -24.99 1.90
CA PRO A 12 -4.22 -24.55 2.61
C PRO A 12 -5.00 -23.50 1.80
N SER A 13 -6.30 -23.46 2.05
CA SER A 13 -7.20 -22.39 1.57
C SER A 13 -7.28 -21.21 2.54
N LEU A 14 -6.16 -20.87 3.19
CA LEU A 14 -6.07 -19.84 4.22
C LEU A 14 -5.24 -18.62 3.77
N PRO A 15 -5.36 -17.47 4.45
CA PRO A 15 -4.50 -16.32 4.23
C PRO A 15 -3.05 -16.60 4.61
N GLY A 16 -2.11 -16.15 3.79
CA GLY A 16 -0.70 -16.28 4.09
C GLY A 16 0.23 -15.92 2.94
N VAL A 17 1.51 -16.23 3.16
CA VAL A 17 2.58 -16.08 2.18
C VAL A 17 3.03 -17.46 1.68
N TYR A 18 3.46 -17.55 0.43
CA TYR A 18 3.99 -18.75 -0.18
C TYR A 18 5.29 -18.47 -0.91
N PHE A 19 6.12 -19.50 -1.00
CA PHE A 19 7.51 -19.44 -1.43
C PHE A 19 7.74 -20.50 -2.49
N PHE A 20 8.33 -20.12 -3.61
CA PHE A 20 8.75 -21.06 -4.65
C PHE A 20 10.27 -21.15 -4.66
N TYR A 21 10.75 -22.39 -4.70
CA TYR A 21 12.17 -22.73 -4.77
C TYR A 21 12.47 -23.52 -6.03
N ASP A 22 13.67 -23.36 -6.58
CA ASP A 22 14.14 -24.15 -7.71
C ASP A 22 14.73 -25.51 -7.28
N ASN A 23 15.39 -26.20 -8.21
CA ASN A 23 16.03 -27.50 -7.98
C ASN A 23 17.25 -27.45 -7.06
N GLU A 24 17.83 -26.27 -6.85
CA GLU A 24 18.99 -26.03 -6.00
C GLU A 24 18.57 -25.41 -4.66
N ASP A 25 17.27 -25.45 -4.34
CA ASP A 25 16.68 -24.84 -3.15
C ASP A 25 16.86 -23.32 -3.04
N HIS A 26 17.08 -22.62 -4.16
CA HIS A 26 17.10 -21.16 -4.17
C HIS A 26 15.69 -20.59 -4.15
N LEU A 27 15.46 -19.60 -3.28
CA LEU A 27 14.19 -18.87 -3.22
C LEU A 27 14.01 -17.96 -4.44
N ILE A 28 13.17 -18.38 -5.38
CA ILE A 28 12.99 -17.68 -6.67
C ILE A 28 11.78 -16.76 -6.69
N TYR A 29 10.77 -17.01 -5.85
CA TYR A 29 9.55 -16.22 -5.78
C TYR A 29 8.89 -16.25 -4.40
N ILE A 30 8.32 -15.13 -3.99
CA ILE A 30 7.47 -14.97 -2.81
C ILE A 30 6.16 -14.34 -3.26
N GLY A 31 5.02 -14.81 -2.74
CA GLY A 31 3.76 -14.14 -2.96
C GLY A 31 2.81 -14.27 -1.77
N LYS A 32 1.77 -13.44 -1.76
CA LYS A 32 0.69 -13.49 -0.76
C LYS A 32 -0.66 -13.87 -1.34
N SER A 33 -1.56 -14.36 -0.48
CA SER A 33 -2.97 -14.55 -0.83
C SER A 33 -3.86 -14.59 0.42
N ILE A 34 -5.16 -14.32 0.24
CA ILE A 34 -6.20 -14.70 1.21
C ILE A 34 -6.57 -16.19 1.12
N ASN A 35 -6.18 -16.83 0.02
CA ASN A 35 -6.31 -18.28 -0.21
C ASN A 35 -5.05 -18.73 -0.96
N ILE A 36 -4.10 -19.32 -0.25
CA ILE A 36 -2.80 -19.74 -0.79
C ILE A 36 -3.01 -20.73 -1.94
N GLN A 37 -3.79 -21.79 -1.73
CA GLN A 37 -4.00 -22.83 -2.73
C GLN A 37 -4.51 -22.28 -4.06
N LYS A 38 -5.58 -21.47 -4.04
CA LYS A 38 -6.18 -20.86 -5.23
C LYS A 38 -5.18 -19.98 -5.98
N ARG A 39 -4.39 -19.20 -5.27
CA ARG A 39 -3.41 -18.27 -5.88
C ARG A 39 -2.22 -19.02 -6.47
N VAL A 40 -1.75 -20.07 -5.82
CA VAL A 40 -0.71 -20.93 -6.38
C VAL A 40 -1.21 -21.63 -7.63
N LYS A 41 -2.41 -22.24 -7.61
CA LYS A 41 -3.05 -22.82 -8.81
C LYS A 41 -3.11 -21.81 -9.97
N GLN A 42 -3.39 -20.54 -9.69
CA GLN A 42 -3.39 -19.49 -10.72
C GLN A 42 -2.02 -19.29 -11.39
N HIS A 43 -0.91 -19.30 -10.64
CA HIS A 43 0.43 -19.22 -11.24
C HIS A 43 0.74 -20.44 -12.11
N PHE A 44 0.29 -21.62 -11.69
CA PHE A 44 0.54 -22.87 -12.42
C PHE A 44 -0.46 -23.15 -13.57
N GLY A 45 -1.56 -22.41 -13.64
CA GLY A 45 -2.49 -22.43 -14.79
C GLY A 45 -2.38 -21.20 -15.72
N GLY A 46 -1.59 -20.20 -15.32
CA GLY A 46 -1.39 -18.97 -16.09
C GLY A 46 -0.59 -19.18 -17.36
N ARG A 47 -0.91 -18.40 -18.40
CA ARG A 47 -0.24 -18.44 -19.72
C ARG A 47 0.64 -17.23 -20.00
N ASP A 48 0.84 -16.35 -19.02
CA ASP A 48 1.73 -15.21 -19.18
C ASP A 48 3.21 -15.60 -18.95
N ARG A 49 4.13 -14.75 -19.41
CA ARG A 49 5.58 -15.01 -19.34
C ARG A 49 6.08 -15.23 -17.91
N LYS A 50 5.48 -14.61 -16.88
CA LYS A 50 5.89 -14.82 -15.48
C LYS A 50 5.42 -16.20 -15.02
N SER A 51 4.16 -16.55 -15.30
CA SER A 51 3.61 -17.88 -14.96
C SER A 51 4.43 -19.01 -15.57
N PHE A 52 4.81 -18.93 -16.85
CA PHE A 52 5.68 -19.92 -17.48
C PHE A 52 7.02 -20.11 -16.76
N LYS A 53 7.67 -19.02 -16.33
CA LYS A 53 8.93 -19.10 -15.58
C LYS A 53 8.72 -19.78 -14.23
N LEU A 54 7.69 -19.39 -13.49
CA LEU A 54 7.41 -20.00 -12.19
C LEU A 54 7.09 -21.49 -12.35
N GLN A 55 6.28 -21.89 -13.34
CA GLN A 55 5.98 -23.28 -13.64
C GLN A 55 7.23 -24.10 -13.97
N HIS A 56 8.11 -23.55 -14.80
CA HIS A 56 9.30 -24.27 -15.27
C HIS A 56 10.35 -24.47 -14.16
N PHE A 57 10.64 -23.40 -13.41
CA PHE A 57 11.74 -23.40 -12.45
C PHE A 57 11.35 -23.92 -11.06
N THR A 58 10.08 -23.84 -10.65
CA THR A 58 9.69 -24.26 -9.29
C THR A 58 9.76 -25.77 -9.13
N LYS A 59 10.47 -26.24 -8.09
CA LYS A 59 10.54 -27.65 -7.66
C LYS A 59 9.99 -27.88 -6.26
N LYS A 60 9.97 -26.85 -5.42
CA LYS A 60 9.43 -26.91 -4.07
C LYS A 60 8.58 -25.68 -3.75
N ILE A 61 7.44 -25.91 -3.10
CA ILE A 61 6.52 -24.87 -2.65
C ILE A 61 6.38 -24.95 -1.13
N ASN A 62 6.73 -23.87 -0.43
CA ASN A 62 6.44 -23.72 0.99
C ASN A 62 5.41 -22.60 1.21
N TYR A 63 4.86 -22.53 2.42
CA TYR A 63 3.95 -21.47 2.83
C TYR A 63 4.01 -21.19 4.32
N GLU A 64 3.56 -20.01 4.71
CA GLU A 64 3.29 -19.63 6.09
C GLU A 64 1.90 -18.98 6.17
N ILE A 65 1.05 -19.52 7.04
CA ILE A 65 -0.29 -18.97 7.31
C ILE A 65 -0.11 -17.69 8.13
N THR A 66 -0.87 -16.65 7.79
CA THR A 66 -0.82 -15.37 8.51
C THR A 66 -2.12 -15.01 9.22
N GLY A 67 -3.21 -15.73 8.97
CA GLY A 67 -4.53 -15.46 9.57
C GLY A 67 -5.28 -14.30 8.94
N SER A 68 -4.58 -13.24 8.53
CA SER A 68 -5.21 -12.04 7.96
C SER A 68 -4.55 -11.59 6.66
N GLU A 69 -5.35 -10.92 5.81
CA GLU A 69 -4.86 -10.33 4.57
C GLU A 69 -3.82 -9.24 4.82
N LEU A 70 -4.03 -8.40 5.84
CA LEU A 70 -3.11 -7.31 6.14
C LEU A 70 -1.74 -7.84 6.54
N ILE A 71 -1.66 -8.81 7.45
CA ILE A 71 -0.38 -9.40 7.83
C ILE A 71 0.27 -10.10 6.63
N ALA A 72 -0.50 -10.79 5.78
CA ALA A 72 0.04 -11.38 4.55
C ALA A 72 0.68 -10.34 3.62
N LEU A 73 0.04 -9.18 3.46
CA LEU A 73 0.57 -8.07 2.65
C LEU A 73 1.85 -7.48 3.24
N LEU A 74 1.85 -7.20 4.55
CA LEU A 74 3.00 -6.62 5.25
C LEU A 74 4.19 -7.58 5.23
N TYR A 75 3.95 -8.86 5.51
CA TYR A 75 4.98 -9.88 5.58
C TYR A 75 5.58 -10.21 4.21
N GLU A 76 4.77 -10.28 3.15
CA GLU A 76 5.27 -10.44 1.78
C GLU A 76 6.23 -9.32 1.39
N SER A 77 5.88 -8.06 1.69
CA SER A 77 6.72 -6.92 1.36
C SER A 77 8.06 -6.96 2.09
N ASP A 78 8.04 -7.30 3.37
CA ASP A 78 9.24 -7.47 4.20
C ASP A 78 10.15 -8.60 3.65
N LEU A 79 9.58 -9.77 3.39
CA LEU A 79 10.29 -10.93 2.86
C LEU A 79 10.89 -10.65 1.47
N ILE A 80 10.16 -9.98 0.58
CA ILE A 80 10.68 -9.62 -0.75
C ILE A 80 11.86 -8.64 -0.64
N LYS A 81 11.82 -7.70 0.30
CA LYS A 81 12.93 -6.74 0.51
C LYS A 81 14.16 -7.41 1.12
N LYS A 82 13.94 -8.33 2.05
CA LYS A 82 15.00 -9.11 2.70
C LYS A 82 15.68 -10.07 1.73
N HIS A 83 14.90 -10.91 1.05
CA HIS A 83 15.43 -12.00 0.24
C HIS A 83 15.66 -11.62 -1.21
N LYS A 84 14.95 -10.59 -1.71
CA LYS A 84 14.97 -10.17 -3.12
C LYS A 84 14.93 -11.40 -4.03
N PRO A 85 13.80 -12.10 -4.23
CA PRO A 85 13.73 -13.27 -5.12
C PRO A 85 13.70 -12.92 -6.61
N ILE A 86 14.31 -13.72 -7.49
CA ILE A 86 14.54 -13.38 -8.92
C ILE A 86 13.29 -12.99 -9.71
N TYR A 87 12.14 -13.57 -9.37
CA TYR A 87 10.89 -13.32 -10.08
C TYR A 87 9.98 -12.28 -9.41
N ASN A 88 10.37 -11.69 -8.27
CA ASN A 88 9.67 -10.56 -7.62
C ASN A 88 10.12 -9.20 -8.17
N ARG A 89 10.14 -9.05 -9.51
CA ARG A 89 10.72 -7.87 -10.18
C ARG A 89 10.16 -6.52 -9.72
N ALA A 90 8.84 -6.42 -9.57
CA ALA A 90 8.15 -5.16 -9.28
C ALA A 90 8.51 -4.58 -7.90
N GLN A 91 8.53 -5.43 -6.86
CA GLN A 91 8.81 -5.02 -5.49
C GLN A 91 10.31 -5.06 -5.14
N ARG A 92 11.15 -5.73 -5.95
CA ARG A 92 12.61 -5.75 -5.76
C ARG A 92 13.30 -4.40 -5.97
N ARG A 93 12.75 -3.55 -6.85
CA ARG A 93 13.40 -2.33 -7.35
C ARG A 93 12.47 -1.11 -7.33
N THR A 94 11.50 -1.05 -6.41
CA THR A 94 10.53 0.04 -6.39
C THR A 94 11.21 1.35 -6.01
N LEU A 95 11.72 2.05 -7.03
CA LEU A 95 12.26 3.40 -6.92
C LEU A 95 11.09 4.35 -7.13
N TYR A 96 10.51 4.76 -6.01
CA TYR A 96 9.62 5.91 -5.99
C TYR A 96 10.46 7.16 -6.26
N GLN A 97 10.23 7.79 -7.40
CA GLN A 97 11.00 8.96 -7.82
C GLN A 97 10.23 10.26 -7.60
N TYR A 98 8.89 10.19 -7.55
CA TYR A 98 8.02 11.36 -7.46
C TYR A 98 7.05 11.23 -6.29
N GLY A 99 6.83 12.32 -5.57
CA GLY A 99 5.88 12.43 -4.47
C GLY A 99 4.82 13.49 -4.73
N LEU A 100 3.64 13.31 -4.14
CA LEU A 100 2.60 14.34 -4.05
C LEU A 100 2.78 15.10 -2.74
N TYR A 101 2.84 16.42 -2.81
CA TYR A 101 3.08 17.31 -1.67
C TYR A 101 2.00 18.38 -1.59
N ILE A 102 1.72 18.83 -0.36
CA ILE A 102 0.95 20.05 -0.12
C ILE A 102 1.92 21.22 -0.10
N ASN A 103 1.62 22.23 -0.90
CA ASN A 103 2.31 23.51 -0.95
C ASN A 103 1.30 24.62 -0.70
N GLU A 104 1.78 25.87 -0.68
CA GLU A 104 0.92 27.05 -0.59
C GLU A 104 1.15 27.95 -1.80
N VAL A 105 0.05 28.46 -2.38
CA VAL A 105 0.08 29.46 -3.45
C VAL A 105 -0.96 30.52 -3.11
N ASN A 106 -0.52 31.72 -2.71
CA ASN A 106 -1.39 32.86 -2.36
C ASN A 106 -2.48 32.49 -1.32
N GLY A 107 -2.12 31.72 -0.28
CA GLY A 107 -3.05 31.22 0.74
C GLY A 107 -3.82 29.95 0.37
N TYR A 108 -3.86 29.55 -0.90
CA TYR A 108 -4.49 28.30 -1.35
C TYR A 108 -3.55 27.11 -1.16
N LYS A 109 -4.06 26.00 -0.59
CA LYS A 109 -3.35 24.71 -0.48
C LYS A 109 -3.21 24.07 -1.87
N SER A 110 -2.01 24.05 -2.42
CA SER A 110 -1.72 23.47 -3.74
C SER A 110 -1.22 22.04 -3.62
N LEU A 111 -1.77 21.13 -4.43
CA LEU A 111 -1.25 19.77 -4.58
C LEU A 111 -0.21 19.75 -5.73
N GLY A 112 1.05 19.53 -5.38
CA GLY A 112 2.17 19.58 -6.32
C GLY A 112 2.95 18.27 -6.41
N ILE A 113 3.48 17.97 -7.60
CA ILE A 113 4.36 16.81 -7.82
C ILE A 113 5.82 17.27 -7.80
N GLN A 114 6.63 16.61 -6.98
CA GLN A 114 8.07 16.89 -6.89
C GLN A 114 8.85 15.59 -6.93
N LYS A 115 10.14 15.67 -7.31
CA LYS A 115 11.05 14.55 -7.09
C LYS A 115 11.20 14.33 -5.60
N ILE A 116 11.18 13.06 -5.17
CA ILE A 116 11.26 12.75 -3.75
C ILE A 116 12.61 13.17 -3.20
N ASN A 117 12.58 13.89 -2.09
CA ASN A 117 13.73 14.25 -1.28
C ASN A 117 13.47 13.79 0.17
N GLN A 118 14.51 13.74 1.01
CA GLN A 118 14.36 13.29 2.42
C GLN A 118 13.79 14.37 3.35
N ARG A 119 13.44 15.55 2.85
CA ARG A 119 13.15 16.73 3.68
C ARG A 119 11.66 17.00 3.87
N ASN A 120 10.84 16.62 2.89
CA ASN A 120 9.41 16.91 2.89
C ASN A 120 8.60 15.62 3.06
N GLU A 121 7.52 15.69 3.82
CA GLU A 121 6.57 14.58 3.93
C GLU A 121 5.65 14.55 2.71
N GLU A 122 5.80 13.49 1.91
CA GLU A 122 4.87 13.21 0.82
C GLU A 122 3.52 12.66 1.33
N LEU A 123 2.41 13.05 0.68
CA LEU A 123 1.12 12.40 0.85
C LEU A 123 1.14 10.98 0.25
N THR A 124 1.75 10.83 -0.93
CA THR A 124 1.88 9.56 -1.64
C THR A 124 3.02 9.61 -2.66
N THR A 125 3.36 8.46 -3.23
CA THR A 125 4.50 8.31 -4.13
C THR A 125 4.19 7.55 -5.40
N PHE A 126 4.90 7.87 -6.47
CA PHE A 126 4.74 7.31 -7.80
C PHE A 126 6.08 6.88 -8.39
N CYS A 127 6.02 5.89 -9.29
CA CYS A 127 7.21 5.38 -9.98
C CYS A 127 7.64 6.31 -11.13
N SER A 128 6.69 7.03 -11.73
CA SER A 128 6.94 7.91 -12.88
C SER A 128 6.22 9.25 -12.76
N LEU A 129 6.73 10.27 -13.45
CA LEU A 129 6.08 11.57 -13.53
C LEU A 129 4.72 11.51 -14.23
N LEU A 130 4.56 10.62 -15.22
CA LEU A 130 3.30 10.44 -15.94
C LEU A 130 2.21 9.92 -14.98
N GLU A 131 2.50 8.83 -14.27
CA GLU A 131 1.60 8.25 -13.27
C GLU A 131 1.20 9.29 -12.20
N ALA A 132 2.16 10.08 -11.72
CA ALA A 132 1.91 11.14 -10.76
C ALA A 132 0.97 12.22 -11.31
N LYS A 133 1.20 12.68 -12.55
CA LYS A 133 0.37 13.69 -13.22
C LYS A 133 -1.04 13.21 -13.47
N GLU A 134 -1.21 11.97 -13.94
CA GLU A 134 -2.54 11.37 -14.13
C GLU A 134 -3.30 11.25 -12.80
N ALA A 135 -2.61 10.88 -11.71
CA ALA A 135 -3.22 10.84 -10.39
C ALA A 135 -3.64 12.24 -9.92
N LEU A 136 -2.77 13.24 -10.03
CA LEU A 136 -3.08 14.62 -9.66
C LEU A 136 -4.23 15.19 -10.50
N TYR A 137 -4.29 14.86 -11.79
CA TYR A 137 -5.40 15.24 -12.67
C TYR A 137 -6.72 14.66 -12.15
N ARG A 138 -6.78 13.35 -11.89
CA ARG A 138 -7.98 12.69 -11.33
C ARG A 138 -8.40 13.30 -9.99
N ILE A 139 -7.44 13.57 -9.10
CA ILE A 139 -7.72 14.22 -7.80
C ILE A 139 -8.32 15.61 -8.03
N THR A 140 -7.71 16.38 -8.94
CA THR A 140 -8.14 17.74 -9.25
C THR A 140 -9.56 17.78 -9.79
N GLU A 141 -9.93 16.86 -10.68
CA GLU A 141 -11.29 16.77 -11.20
C GLU A 141 -12.28 16.27 -10.14
N ASN A 142 -11.97 15.18 -9.43
CA ASN A 142 -12.88 14.56 -8.46
C ASN A 142 -13.23 15.48 -7.27
N TYR A 143 -12.29 16.33 -6.87
CA TYR A 143 -12.48 17.28 -5.76
C TYR A 143 -12.71 18.71 -6.24
N GLN A 144 -12.96 18.91 -7.54
CA GLN A 144 -13.21 20.23 -8.15
C GLN A 144 -12.17 21.27 -7.72
N LEU A 145 -10.90 20.88 -7.79
CA LEU A 145 -9.76 21.75 -7.49
C LEU A 145 -9.30 22.48 -8.75
N CYS A 146 -8.51 23.54 -8.57
CA CYS A 146 -8.03 24.35 -9.67
C CYS A 146 -6.75 23.76 -10.25
N GLN A 147 -6.78 23.35 -11.53
CA GLN A 147 -5.62 22.83 -12.25
C GLN A 147 -4.43 23.81 -12.29
N LYS A 148 -4.67 25.12 -12.31
CA LYS A 148 -3.60 26.14 -12.31
C LYS A 148 -2.94 26.26 -10.94
N ILE A 149 -3.71 26.25 -9.85
CA ILE A 149 -3.16 26.22 -8.48
C ILE A 149 -2.34 24.94 -8.26
N ASN A 150 -2.82 23.78 -8.74
CA ASN A 150 -2.12 22.50 -8.67
C ASN A 150 -0.98 22.35 -9.71
N GLY A 151 -0.67 23.38 -10.50
CA GLY A 151 0.44 23.37 -11.46
C GLY A 151 0.28 22.40 -12.64
N LEU A 152 -0.92 21.87 -12.88
CA LEU A 152 -1.24 21.01 -14.03
C LEU A 152 -1.37 21.78 -15.34
N TYR A 153 -1.72 23.07 -15.26
CA TYR A 153 -1.95 23.93 -16.41
C TYR A 153 -1.27 25.30 -16.22
N LYS A 154 -0.52 25.74 -17.22
CA LYS A 154 0.11 27.07 -17.25
C LYS A 154 -0.69 27.99 -18.16
N SER A 155 -1.20 29.09 -17.60
CA SER A 155 -1.86 30.17 -18.34
C SER A 155 -1.61 31.49 -17.63
N SER A 156 -1.45 32.58 -18.38
CA SER A 156 -1.37 33.94 -17.86
C SER A 156 -2.71 34.44 -17.32
N THR A 157 -3.83 33.89 -17.80
CA THR A 157 -5.20 34.29 -17.45
C THR A 157 -5.88 33.21 -16.58
N SER A 158 -7.20 33.03 -16.67
CA SER A 158 -7.92 31.97 -15.96
C SER A 158 -7.55 30.57 -16.47
N CYS A 159 -7.77 29.54 -15.66
CA CYS A 159 -7.57 28.16 -16.11
C CYS A 159 -8.68 27.75 -17.10
N PHE A 160 -8.39 26.82 -18.01
CA PHE A 160 -9.36 26.29 -18.97
C PHE A 160 -10.65 25.80 -18.29
N GLN A 161 -10.51 25.10 -17.17
CA GLN A 161 -11.62 24.59 -16.36
C GLN A 161 -12.57 25.70 -15.86
N TYR A 162 -12.05 26.90 -15.59
CA TYR A 162 -12.90 28.05 -15.23
C TYR A 162 -13.67 28.58 -16.44
N GLN A 163 -13.04 28.62 -17.62
CA GLN A 163 -13.69 29.09 -18.86
C GLN A 163 -14.89 28.20 -19.24
N ILE A 164 -14.80 26.90 -18.98
CA ILE A 164 -15.91 25.95 -19.18
C ILE A 164 -16.80 25.77 -17.93
N LYS A 165 -16.68 26.65 -16.93
CA LYS A 165 -17.48 26.70 -15.69
C LYS A 165 -17.43 25.46 -14.79
N SER A 166 -16.36 24.66 -14.88
CA SER A 166 -16.15 23.47 -14.04
C SER A 166 -15.09 23.68 -12.95
N CYS A 167 -14.68 24.93 -12.70
CA CYS A 167 -13.80 25.36 -11.62
C CYS A 167 -14.33 26.67 -11.03
N ASN A 168 -14.18 26.86 -9.71
CA ASN A 168 -14.70 28.01 -8.98
C ASN A 168 -13.82 29.28 -9.06
N GLY A 169 -12.69 29.22 -9.75
CA GLY A 169 -11.88 30.40 -10.03
C GLY A 169 -10.87 30.79 -8.95
N ALA A 170 -10.40 29.85 -8.11
CA ALA A 170 -9.32 30.09 -7.14
C ALA A 170 -8.08 30.78 -7.75
N CYS A 171 -7.69 30.40 -8.96
CA CYS A 171 -6.52 30.99 -9.62
C CYS A 171 -6.64 32.47 -10.03
N ILE A 172 -7.84 33.06 -9.92
CA ILE A 172 -8.12 34.48 -10.19
C ILE A 172 -8.75 35.16 -8.97
N GLY A 173 -8.73 34.53 -7.80
CA GLY A 173 -9.25 35.11 -6.55
C GLY A 173 -10.77 35.19 -6.44
N GLN A 174 -11.53 34.56 -7.36
CA GLN A 174 -13.00 34.54 -7.31
C GLN A 174 -13.55 33.59 -6.24
N GLU A 175 -12.80 32.53 -5.93
CA GLU A 175 -13.16 31.58 -4.88
C GLU A 175 -12.48 31.95 -3.57
N PRO A 176 -13.22 32.04 -2.45
CA PRO A 176 -12.63 32.20 -1.12
C PRO A 176 -11.63 31.09 -0.79
N VAL A 177 -10.50 31.48 -0.18
CA VAL A 177 -9.39 30.59 0.17
C VAL A 177 -9.87 29.43 1.06
N GLU A 178 -10.75 29.73 2.02
CA GLU A 178 -11.28 28.78 2.99
C GLU A 178 -12.08 27.68 2.30
N LEU A 179 -12.96 28.05 1.36
CA LEU A 179 -13.81 27.09 0.63
C LEU A 179 -12.99 26.18 -0.29
N TYR A 180 -11.96 26.72 -0.93
CA TYR A 180 -11.03 25.91 -1.70
C TYR A 180 -10.25 24.93 -0.82
N ASN A 181 -9.68 25.44 0.28
CA ASN A 181 -8.85 24.66 1.19
C ASN A 181 -9.65 23.53 1.86
N GLN A 182 -10.93 23.73 2.16
CA GLN A 182 -11.82 22.68 2.66
C GLN A 182 -11.93 21.48 1.71
N ARG A 183 -11.91 21.69 0.39
CA ARG A 183 -11.94 20.57 -0.58
C ARG A 183 -10.62 19.83 -0.64
N VAL A 184 -9.50 20.54 -0.49
CA VAL A 184 -8.18 19.91 -0.36
C VAL A 184 -8.11 19.09 0.93
N ASP A 185 -8.61 19.62 2.05
CA ASP A 185 -8.65 18.92 3.33
C ASP A 185 -9.57 17.70 3.30
N ARG A 186 -10.71 17.78 2.61
CA ARG A 186 -11.59 16.63 2.35
C ARG A 186 -10.85 15.54 1.59
N PHE A 187 -10.13 15.88 0.52
CA PHE A 187 -9.30 14.92 -0.20
C PHE A 187 -8.27 14.23 0.70
N ILE A 188 -7.56 15.01 1.52
CA ILE A 188 -6.57 14.47 2.44
C ILE A 188 -7.23 13.52 3.45
N SER A 189 -8.35 13.92 4.03
CA SER A 189 -9.09 13.08 4.99
C SER A 189 -9.61 11.79 4.37
N ASP A 190 -10.14 11.84 3.15
CA ASP A 190 -10.71 10.69 2.45
C ASP A 190 -9.63 9.67 2.04
N GLN A 191 -8.46 10.15 1.61
CA GLN A 191 -7.44 9.30 0.97
C GLN A 191 -6.24 8.98 1.86
N TYR A 192 -5.94 9.87 2.82
CA TYR A 192 -4.77 9.80 3.70
C TYR A 192 -5.20 10.14 5.14
N PRO A 193 -6.09 9.34 5.75
CA PRO A 193 -6.47 9.56 7.14
C PRO A 193 -5.22 9.57 8.01
N LYS A 194 -5.15 10.50 8.98
CA LYS A 194 -4.04 10.58 9.92
C LYS A 194 -3.94 9.25 10.66
N ILE A 195 -2.90 8.48 10.37
CA ILE A 195 -2.59 7.28 11.13
C ILE A 195 -1.91 7.73 12.42
N THR A 196 -2.60 7.58 13.54
CA THR A 196 -2.04 7.82 14.87
C THR A 196 -1.40 6.55 15.41
N THR A 197 -0.83 6.61 16.61
CA THR A 197 -0.42 5.42 17.35
C THR A 197 -1.64 4.53 17.57
N GLN A 198 -1.57 3.28 17.13
CA GLN A 198 -2.64 2.31 17.24
C GLN A 198 -2.14 0.87 17.13
N LEU A 199 -2.86 -0.03 17.79
CA LEU A 199 -2.65 -1.47 17.70
C LEU A 199 -3.90 -2.09 17.07
N CYS A 200 -3.69 -2.84 15.99
CA CYS A 200 -4.77 -3.35 15.14
C CYS A 200 -4.91 -4.83 15.43
N LYS A 201 -6.08 -5.25 15.93
CA LYS A 201 -6.39 -6.66 16.18
C LYS A 201 -6.99 -7.27 14.91
N LEU A 202 -6.44 -8.41 14.51
CA LEU A 202 -6.77 -9.11 13.28
C LEU A 202 -6.96 -10.60 13.57
N PRO A 203 -7.64 -11.35 12.69
CA PRO A 203 -7.67 -12.81 12.80
C PRO A 203 -6.26 -13.42 12.86
N GLY A 204 -6.04 -14.32 13.83
CA GLY A 204 -4.80 -15.07 14.00
C GLY A 204 -4.70 -16.26 13.05
N ARG A 205 -3.59 -17.00 13.12
CA ARG A 205 -3.35 -18.18 12.27
C ARG A 205 -4.20 -19.37 12.71
N GLN A 206 -4.62 -19.37 13.97
CA GLN A 206 -5.46 -20.37 14.62
C GLN A 206 -6.54 -19.67 15.44
N GLU A 207 -7.57 -20.40 15.87
CA GLU A 207 -8.72 -19.84 16.61
C GLU A 207 -8.38 -19.38 18.03
N SER A 208 -7.28 -19.85 18.63
CA SER A 208 -6.86 -19.49 20.00
C SER A 208 -5.97 -18.24 20.07
N GLU A 209 -5.57 -17.70 18.92
CA GLU A 209 -4.70 -16.51 18.83
C GLU A 209 -5.32 -15.43 17.95
N MET A 210 -4.88 -14.19 18.17
CA MET A 210 -5.16 -13.07 17.30
C MET A 210 -3.86 -12.51 16.72
N GLY A 211 -3.93 -12.01 15.50
CA GLY A 211 -2.86 -11.23 14.89
C GLY A 211 -2.91 -9.79 15.38
N ILE A 212 -1.76 -9.18 15.59
CA ILE A 212 -1.63 -7.78 16.00
C ILE A 212 -0.71 -7.03 15.05
N VAL A 213 -1.08 -5.82 14.65
CA VAL A 213 -0.23 -4.90 13.88
C VAL A 213 -0.04 -3.62 14.67
N TYR A 214 1.21 -3.22 14.90
CA TYR A 214 1.53 -2.04 15.69
C TYR A 214 2.03 -0.90 14.80
N ILE A 215 1.40 0.26 14.99
CA ILE A 215 1.76 1.52 14.34
C ILE A 215 1.95 2.55 15.44
N GLU A 216 3.05 3.28 15.40
CA GLU A 216 3.39 4.32 16.37
C GLU A 216 3.62 5.62 15.61
N ASN A 217 2.87 6.67 15.93
CA ASN A 217 2.95 7.98 15.29
C ASN A 217 2.90 7.89 13.75
N GLY A 218 2.05 7.02 13.22
CA GLY A 218 1.90 6.77 11.78
C GLY A 218 2.98 5.90 11.14
N VAL A 219 3.99 5.47 11.91
CA VAL A 219 5.09 4.62 11.46
C VAL A 219 4.81 3.18 11.83
N TYR A 220 4.80 2.30 10.84
CA TYR A 220 4.70 0.86 11.07
C TYR A 220 5.88 0.36 11.91
N LYS A 221 5.59 -0.41 12.97
CA LYS A 221 6.63 -0.97 13.84
C LYS A 221 6.77 -2.47 13.72
N GLY A 222 5.72 -3.18 13.34
CA GLY A 222 5.75 -4.63 13.27
C GLY A 222 4.37 -5.27 13.32
N PHE A 223 4.37 -6.60 13.26
CA PHE A 223 3.19 -7.40 13.54
C PHE A 223 3.57 -8.60 14.41
N GLY A 224 2.58 -9.20 15.03
CA GLY A 224 2.74 -10.31 15.97
C GLY A 224 1.51 -11.18 16.07
N TYR A 225 1.59 -12.19 16.92
CA TYR A 225 0.47 -13.06 17.30
C TYR A 225 0.48 -13.27 18.79
N CYS A 226 -0.67 -13.16 19.43
CA CYS A 226 -0.83 -13.39 20.86
C CYS A 226 -2.13 -14.15 21.15
N PRO A 227 -2.24 -14.86 22.30
CA PRO A 227 -3.50 -15.43 22.75
C PRO A 227 -4.64 -14.40 22.78
N ILE A 228 -5.88 -14.82 22.50
CA ILE A 228 -7.03 -13.89 22.45
C ILE A 228 -7.22 -13.14 23.77
N ASP A 229 -6.95 -13.79 24.89
CA ASP A 229 -7.13 -13.25 26.24
C ASP A 229 -5.94 -12.41 26.74
N THR A 230 -4.98 -12.08 25.88
CA THR A 230 -3.79 -11.31 26.26
C THR A 230 -4.19 -9.90 26.74
N PRO A 231 -3.79 -9.49 27.97
CA PRO A 231 -4.02 -8.14 28.49
C PRO A 231 -3.44 -7.06 27.58
N LYS A 232 -4.06 -5.87 27.55
CA LYS A 232 -3.66 -4.79 26.64
C LYS A 232 -2.20 -4.36 26.85
N GLU A 233 -1.75 -4.39 28.09
CA GLU A 233 -0.42 -3.95 28.52
C GLU A 233 0.69 -4.87 27.98
N GLN A 234 0.36 -6.14 27.73
CA GLN A 234 1.29 -7.17 27.26
C GLN A 234 1.28 -7.34 25.74
N LEU A 235 0.38 -6.67 25.01
CA LEU A 235 0.26 -6.86 23.56
C LEU A 235 1.54 -6.51 22.80
N LEU A 236 2.29 -5.52 23.28
CA LEU A 236 3.54 -5.10 22.62
C LEU A 236 4.65 -6.15 22.74
N ASP A 237 4.61 -7.01 23.76
CA ASP A 237 5.60 -8.07 23.98
C ASP A 237 5.57 -9.13 22.87
N TYR A 238 4.44 -9.24 22.17
CA TYR A 238 4.24 -10.18 21.07
C TYR A 238 4.58 -9.60 19.68
N ILE A 239 4.99 -8.33 19.61
CA ILE A 239 5.33 -7.68 18.34
C ILE A 239 6.71 -8.12 17.87
N SER A 240 6.75 -8.72 16.67
CA SER A 240 7.98 -8.85 15.91
C SER A 240 8.27 -7.55 15.16
N TYR A 241 9.22 -6.76 15.68
CA TYR A 241 9.57 -5.47 15.10
C TYR A 241 10.20 -5.61 13.71
N ARG A 242 9.75 -4.75 12.78
CA ARG A 242 10.15 -4.75 11.37
C ARG A 242 10.29 -3.33 10.84
N GLN A 243 11.04 -3.17 9.74
CA GLN A 243 11.29 -1.85 9.15
C GLN A 243 10.07 -1.34 8.37
N ASP A 244 9.68 -0.09 8.66
CA ASP A 244 8.75 0.66 7.81
C ASP A 244 9.38 1.05 6.48
N ASN A 245 8.53 1.25 5.46
CA ASN A 245 8.91 1.79 4.16
C ASN A 245 7.67 2.22 3.37
N ARG A 246 7.88 2.82 2.20
CA ARG A 246 6.79 3.33 1.34
C ARG A 246 5.77 2.29 0.91
N ASP A 247 6.16 1.04 0.62
CA ASP A 247 5.18 0.00 0.28
C ASP A 247 4.30 -0.35 1.47
N ILE A 248 4.90 -0.45 2.66
CA ILE A 248 4.18 -0.73 3.90
C ILE A 248 3.17 0.37 4.19
N ARG A 249 3.58 1.65 4.12
CA ARG A 249 2.66 2.79 4.27
C ARG A 249 1.50 2.72 3.27
N ARG A 250 1.79 2.41 2.01
CA ARG A 250 0.75 2.26 0.97
C ARG A 250 -0.19 1.09 1.26
N ILE A 251 0.33 -0.03 1.75
CA ILE A 251 -0.47 -1.19 2.18
C ILE A 251 -1.41 -0.77 3.32
N LEU A 252 -0.88 -0.12 4.36
CA LEU A 252 -1.64 0.34 5.51
C LEU A 252 -2.73 1.34 5.12
N MET A 253 -2.39 2.38 4.36
CA MET A 253 -3.35 3.39 3.89
C MET A 253 -4.50 2.77 3.09
N ARG A 254 -4.18 1.91 2.11
CA ARG A 254 -5.22 1.24 1.31
C ARG A 254 -6.12 0.34 2.15
N TYR A 255 -5.53 -0.33 3.14
CA TYR A 255 -6.29 -1.21 4.01
C TYR A 255 -7.21 -0.39 4.93
N LEU A 256 -6.70 0.68 5.54
CA LEU A 256 -7.44 1.61 6.39
C LEU A 256 -8.65 2.21 5.68
N VAL A 257 -8.46 2.73 4.48
CA VAL A 257 -9.55 3.31 3.67
C VAL A 257 -10.64 2.27 3.37
N ARG A 258 -10.25 1.01 3.13
CA ARG A 258 -11.21 -0.07 2.84
C ARG A 258 -11.90 -0.62 4.09
N LYS A 259 -11.23 -0.59 5.24
CA LYS A 259 -11.69 -1.22 6.49
C LYS A 259 -11.39 -0.33 7.71
N PRO A 260 -12.04 0.84 7.82
CA PRO A 260 -11.77 1.78 8.90
C PRO A 260 -12.11 1.22 10.29
N SER A 261 -13.10 0.33 10.40
CA SER A 261 -13.56 -0.25 11.66
C SER A 261 -12.58 -1.26 12.29
N GLU A 262 -11.65 -1.83 11.52
CA GLU A 262 -10.63 -2.77 12.05
C GLU A 262 -9.46 -2.02 12.72
N PHE A 263 -9.40 -0.69 12.56
CA PHE A 263 -8.44 0.20 13.20
C PHE A 263 -9.18 1.11 14.15
N SER A 264 -9.55 0.55 15.30
CA SER A 264 -10.21 1.31 16.35
C SER A 264 -9.78 0.74 17.68
N ILE A 265 -8.65 1.26 18.18
CA ILE A 265 -8.34 1.22 19.61
C ILE A 265 -7.82 2.62 19.96
N LYS A 266 -8.69 3.41 20.58
CA LYS A 266 -8.26 4.51 21.46
C LYS A 266 -7.53 3.92 22.66
#